data_AF-A0A0A0DS56-F1
#
_entry.id   AF-A0A0A0DS56-F1
#
_cell.length_a   1.000
_cell.length_b   1.000
_cell.length_c   1.000
_cell.angle_alpha   90.00
_cell.angle_beta   90.00
_cell.angle_gamma   90.00
#
_symmetry.space_group_name_H-M   'P 1'
#
loop_
_entity.id
_entity.type
_entity.pdbx_description
1 polymer ?
#
loop_
_entity_poly.entity_id
_entity_poly.type
_entity_poly.pdbx_seq_one_letter_code
_entity_poly.pdbx_strand_id
1 'polypeptide(L)'
;MSTPFHDPKSVTIQNLEAAFAGESMAHIKYRYFAKLCREMGDEETAKHFEHTADQEILHAFGHLDLLFPKANMTPAKALQFAIEGETYEYTTMYPSFRNAAVEEGRTDAVKEIDEQIAESKEHAAQFKAVLEKAAKRFAALAKVEEKHANAYQAVLDKISA
;
A
#
# COMPACT_ATOMS: atom_id res chain seq x y z
N MET A 1 -5.68 3.81 -9.81
CA MET A 1 -5.20 5.16 -9.46
C MET A 1 -3.96 5.44 -10.28
N SER A 2 -3.86 6.58 -10.96
CA SER A 2 -2.64 6.91 -11.70
C SER A 2 -1.50 7.15 -10.70
N THR A 3 -0.40 6.40 -10.80
CA THR A 3 0.81 6.77 -10.05
C THR A 3 1.31 8.13 -10.56
N PRO A 4 1.67 9.09 -9.70
CA PRO A 4 2.09 10.44 -10.12
C PRO A 4 3.47 10.45 -10.77
N PHE A 5 4.15 9.29 -10.81
CA PHE A 5 5.48 9.13 -11.36
C PHE A 5 5.48 8.83 -12.86
N HIS A 6 4.33 8.45 -13.41
CA HIS A 6 4.24 7.90 -14.75
C HIS A 6 3.07 8.49 -15.54
N ASP A 7 3.20 8.49 -16.85
CA ASP A 7 2.09 8.82 -17.74
C ASP A 7 1.05 7.68 -17.72
N PRO A 8 -0.18 7.90 -17.23
CA PRO A 8 -1.22 6.88 -17.21
C PRO A 8 -1.63 6.39 -18.61
N LYS A 9 -1.28 7.12 -19.68
CA LYS A 9 -1.52 6.70 -21.07
C LYS A 9 -0.43 5.78 -21.62
N SER A 10 0.67 5.60 -20.89
CA SER A 10 1.74 4.70 -21.31
C SER A 10 1.27 3.25 -21.24
N VAL A 11 1.26 2.57 -22.39
CA VAL A 11 0.90 1.15 -22.50
C VAL A 11 1.81 0.28 -21.64
N THR A 12 3.11 0.61 -21.56
CA THR A 12 4.05 -0.13 -20.70
C THR A 12 3.68 -0.01 -19.23
N ILE A 13 3.24 1.16 -18.77
CA ILE A 13 2.82 1.38 -17.37
C ILE A 13 1.54 0.62 -17.08
N GLN A 14 0.57 0.66 -18.00
CA GLN A 14 -0.66 -0.13 -17.88
C GLN A 14 -0.36 -1.64 -17.84
N ASN A 15 0.59 -2.12 -18.64
CA ASN A 15 1.02 -3.51 -18.61
C ASN A 15 1.70 -3.89 -17.28
N LEU A 16 2.50 -2.99 -16.69
CA LEU A 16 3.11 -3.21 -15.38
C LEU A 16 2.07 -3.24 -14.25
N GLU A 17 1.08 -2.33 -14.28
CA GLU A 17 -0.03 -2.34 -13.32
C GLU A 17 -0.86 -3.63 -13.45
N ALA A 18 -1.13 -4.07 -14.69
CA ALA A 18 -1.85 -5.31 -14.96
C ALA A 18 -1.04 -6.55 -14.51
N ALA A 19 0.26 -6.58 -14.74
CA ALA A 19 1.14 -7.64 -14.26
C ALA A 19 1.17 -7.68 -12.73
N PHE A 20 1.38 -6.53 -12.07
CA PHE A 20 1.31 -6.43 -10.60
C PHE A 20 -0.01 -6.95 -10.04
N ALA A 21 -1.15 -6.57 -10.64
CA ALA A 21 -2.45 -7.09 -10.25
C ALA A 21 -2.55 -8.61 -10.46
N GLY A 22 -2.03 -9.11 -11.59
CA GLY A 22 -1.94 -10.53 -11.92
C GLY A 22 -1.17 -11.34 -10.87
N GLU A 23 0.05 -10.90 -10.54
CA GLU A 23 0.90 -11.56 -9.55
C GLU A 23 0.31 -11.50 -8.14
N SER A 24 -0.33 -10.38 -7.77
CA SER A 24 -1.01 -10.24 -6.48
C SER A 24 -2.19 -11.20 -6.35
N MET A 25 -2.98 -11.35 -7.42
CA MET A 25 -4.07 -12.34 -7.48
C MET A 25 -3.53 -13.77 -7.47
N ALA A 26 -2.44 -14.06 -8.17
CA ALA A 26 -1.81 -15.38 -8.21
C ALA A 26 -1.33 -15.79 -6.81
N HIS A 27 -0.60 -14.90 -6.12
CA HIS A 27 -0.15 -15.10 -4.75
C HIS A 27 -1.28 -15.56 -3.82
N ILE A 28 -2.35 -14.77 -3.71
CA ILE A 28 -3.42 -15.06 -2.75
C ILE A 28 -4.23 -16.31 -3.14
N LYS A 29 -4.44 -16.56 -4.45
CA LYS A 29 -5.08 -17.79 -4.94
C LYS A 29 -4.28 -19.02 -4.58
N TYR A 30 -2.97 -19.02 -4.81
CA TYR A 30 -2.13 -20.17 -4.50
C TYR A 30 -2.06 -20.43 -2.99
N ARG A 31 -2.05 -19.39 -2.15
CA ARG A 31 -2.19 -19.58 -0.68
C ARG A 31 -3.52 -20.22 -0.31
N TYR A 32 -4.62 -19.78 -0.94
CA TYR A 32 -5.93 -20.39 -0.73
C TYR A 32 -5.97 -21.86 -1.20
N PHE A 33 -5.39 -22.16 -2.36
CA PHE A 33 -5.31 -23.54 -2.87
C PHE A 33 -4.45 -24.42 -1.97
N ALA A 34 -3.34 -23.91 -1.44
CA ALA A 34 -2.54 -24.64 -0.46
C ALA A 34 -3.36 -25.02 0.79
N LYS A 35 -4.16 -24.08 1.32
CA LYS A 35 -5.08 -24.36 2.42
C LYS A 35 -6.05 -25.51 2.07
N LEU A 36 -6.67 -25.46 0.88
CA LEU A 36 -7.60 -26.51 0.43
C LEU A 36 -6.89 -27.87 0.27
N CYS A 37 -5.71 -27.90 -0.35
CA CYS A 37 -4.91 -29.12 -0.50
C CYS A 37 -4.59 -29.76 0.85
N ARG A 38 -4.21 -28.96 1.85
CA ARG A 38 -3.95 -29.43 3.22
C ARG A 38 -5.22 -29.99 3.88
N GLU A 39 -6.38 -29.36 3.70
CA GLU A 39 -7.67 -29.87 4.17
C GLU A 39 -8.05 -31.21 3.53
N MET A 40 -7.60 -31.43 2.29
CA MET A 40 -7.80 -32.69 1.55
C MET A 40 -6.71 -33.75 1.84
N GLY A 41 -5.71 -33.43 2.67
CA GLY A 41 -4.62 -34.35 3.03
C GLY A 41 -3.46 -34.41 2.03
N ASP A 42 -3.43 -33.52 1.02
CA ASP A 42 -2.35 -33.41 0.04
C ASP A 42 -1.34 -32.33 0.45
N GLU A 43 -0.40 -32.72 1.30
CA GLU A 43 0.63 -31.82 1.85
C GLU A 43 1.71 -31.46 0.83
N GLU A 44 1.98 -32.33 -0.16
CA GLU A 44 3.01 -32.08 -1.18
C GLU A 44 2.56 -30.95 -2.12
N THR A 45 1.34 -31.05 -2.65
CA THR A 45 0.77 -30.00 -3.50
C THR A 45 0.58 -28.70 -2.72
N ALA A 46 0.17 -28.76 -1.45
CA ALA A 46 0.04 -27.58 -0.61
C ALA A 46 1.37 -26.81 -0.49
N LYS A 47 2.48 -27.52 -0.20
CA LYS A 47 3.82 -26.92 -0.13
C LYS A 47 4.27 -26.32 -1.45
N HIS A 48 3.95 -26.97 -2.56
CA HIS A 48 4.30 -26.45 -3.88
C HIS A 48 3.54 -25.14 -4.17
N PHE A 49 2.25 -25.07 -3.87
CA PHE A 49 1.49 -23.82 -3.98
C PHE A 49 2.03 -22.72 -3.08
N GLU A 50 2.38 -23.02 -1.83
CA GLU A 50 2.98 -22.05 -0.91
C GLU A 50 4.31 -21.51 -1.44
N HIS A 51 5.18 -22.40 -1.94
CA HIS A 51 6.46 -22.02 -2.54
C HIS A 51 6.28 -21.10 -3.76
N THR A 52 5.37 -21.46 -4.67
CA THR A 52 5.08 -20.64 -5.85
C THR A 52 4.49 -19.29 -5.45
N ALA A 53 3.57 -19.26 -4.47
CA ALA A 53 3.03 -18.01 -3.95
C ALA A 53 4.11 -17.08 -3.38
N ASP A 54 5.13 -17.63 -2.73
CA ASP A 54 6.27 -16.84 -2.24
C ASP A 54 7.10 -16.27 -3.39
N GLN A 55 7.18 -16.94 -4.54
CA GLN A 55 7.82 -16.40 -5.74
C GLN A 55 7.00 -15.28 -6.39
N GLU A 56 5.67 -15.39 -6.43
CA GLU A 56 4.83 -14.34 -7.04
C GLU A 56 4.92 -13.01 -6.27
N ILE A 57 5.21 -13.04 -4.96
CA ILE A 57 5.54 -11.82 -4.20
C ILE A 57 6.79 -11.14 -4.79
N LEU A 58 7.82 -11.91 -5.15
CA LEU A 58 9.05 -11.37 -5.72
C LEU A 58 8.81 -10.76 -7.10
N HIS A 59 7.98 -11.40 -7.93
CA HIS A 59 7.56 -10.84 -9.21
C HIS A 59 6.78 -9.53 -9.03
N ALA A 60 5.79 -9.52 -8.13
CA ALA A 60 5.02 -8.32 -7.79
C ALA A 60 5.92 -7.17 -7.30
N PHE A 61 6.93 -7.47 -6.46
CA PHE A 61 7.91 -6.47 -6.01
C PHE A 61 8.77 -5.94 -7.15
N GLY A 62 9.15 -6.77 -8.12
CA GLY A 62 9.85 -6.32 -9.33
C GLY A 62 9.04 -5.29 -10.13
N HIS A 63 7.73 -5.52 -10.28
CA HIS A 63 6.84 -4.55 -10.94
C HIS A 63 6.65 -3.28 -10.10
N LEU A 64 6.50 -3.40 -8.78
CA LEU A 64 6.38 -2.25 -7.88
C LEU A 64 7.64 -1.39 -7.83
N ASP A 65 8.84 -1.97 -7.92
CA ASP A 65 10.09 -1.21 -7.98
C ASP A 65 10.14 -0.30 -9.24
N LEU A 66 9.47 -0.69 -10.33
CA LEU A 66 9.32 0.13 -11.54
C LEU A 66 8.18 1.16 -11.41
N LEU A 67 7.04 0.76 -10.83
CA LEU A 67 5.86 1.63 -10.67
C LEU A 67 6.01 2.68 -9.55
N PHE A 68 6.81 2.37 -8.53
CA PHE A 68 7.08 3.22 -7.36
C PHE A 68 8.60 3.28 -7.09
N PRO A 69 9.38 3.95 -7.96
CA PRO A 69 10.84 3.97 -7.83
C PRO A 69 11.29 4.47 -6.46
N LYS A 70 12.21 3.74 -5.83
CA LYS A 70 12.72 4.04 -4.47
C LYS A 70 13.24 5.47 -4.32
N ALA A 71 13.85 6.03 -5.37
CA ALA A 71 14.33 7.41 -5.39
C ALA A 71 13.23 8.46 -5.18
N ASN A 72 11.98 8.12 -5.49
CA ASN A 72 10.82 9.00 -5.39
C ASN A 72 9.90 8.64 -4.21
N MET A 73 10.30 7.69 -3.37
CA MET A 73 9.50 7.18 -2.27
C MET A 73 10.11 7.52 -0.92
N THR A 74 9.24 7.95 -0.01
CA THR A 74 9.53 8.11 1.42
C THR A 74 8.42 7.43 2.23
N PRO A 75 8.63 7.10 3.51
CA PRO A 75 7.56 6.58 4.35
C PRO A 75 6.33 7.50 4.37
N ALA A 76 6.52 8.82 4.35
CA ALA A 76 5.43 9.78 4.29
C ALA A 76 4.64 9.69 2.97
N LYS A 77 5.33 9.52 1.83
CA LYS A 77 4.70 9.35 0.53
C LYS A 77 3.96 8.01 0.42
N ALA A 78 4.53 6.94 0.98
CA ALA A 78 3.88 5.63 1.06
C ALA A 78 2.57 5.68 1.87
N LEU A 79 2.61 6.34 3.04
CA LEU A 79 1.41 6.57 3.85
C LEU A 79 0.35 7.40 3.10
N GLN A 80 0.78 8.41 2.34
CA GLN A 80 -0.14 9.21 1.53
C GLN A 80 -0.85 8.36 0.47
N PHE A 81 -0.13 7.48 -0.23
CA PHE A 81 -0.74 6.55 -1.19
C PHE A 81 -1.69 5.57 -0.52
N ALA A 82 -1.35 5.04 0.65
CA ALA A 82 -2.25 4.17 1.42
C ALA A 82 -3.54 4.91 1.82
N ILE A 83 -3.45 6.15 2.31
CA ILE A 83 -4.61 6.98 2.64
C ILE A 83 -5.49 7.21 1.41
N GLU A 84 -4.90 7.56 0.26
CA GLU A 84 -5.63 7.76 -1.00
C GLU A 84 -6.32 6.47 -1.45
N GLY A 85 -5.60 5.34 -1.37
CA GLY A 85 -6.07 3.97 -1.54
C GLY A 85 -7.37 3.71 -0.80
N GLU A 86 -7.25 3.65 0.52
CA GLU A 86 -8.33 3.36 1.46
C GLU A 86 -9.49 4.36 1.32
N THR A 87 -9.18 5.65 1.09
CA THR A 87 -10.21 6.68 0.89
C THR A 87 -11.04 6.42 -0.35
N TYR A 88 -10.41 6.10 -1.47
CA TYR A 88 -11.14 5.75 -2.69
C TYR A 88 -12.02 4.52 -2.49
N GLU A 89 -11.53 3.52 -1.76
CA GLU A 89 -12.28 2.31 -1.47
C GLU A 89 -13.59 2.61 -0.75
N TYR A 90 -13.56 3.28 0.41
CA TYR A 90 -14.77 3.52 1.21
C TYR A 90 -15.65 4.65 0.68
N THR A 91 -15.12 5.57 -0.13
CA THR A 91 -15.91 6.71 -0.67
C THR A 91 -16.49 6.46 -2.05
N THR A 92 -15.87 5.60 -2.85
CA THR A 92 -16.19 5.46 -4.28
C THR A 92 -16.36 4.02 -4.69
N MET A 93 -15.32 3.19 -4.56
CA MET A 93 -15.29 1.83 -5.12
C MET A 93 -16.33 0.92 -4.46
N TYR A 94 -16.25 0.73 -3.14
CA TYR A 94 -17.16 -0.15 -2.44
C TYR A 94 -18.60 0.36 -2.43
N PRO A 95 -18.91 1.66 -2.28
CA PRO A 95 -20.27 2.16 -2.48
C PRO A 95 -20.85 1.81 -3.87
N SER A 96 -20.04 1.90 -4.93
CA SER A 96 -20.46 1.49 -6.28
C SER A 96 -20.73 -0.02 -6.36
N PHE A 97 -19.85 -0.84 -5.81
CA PHE A 97 -20.01 -2.30 -5.81
C PHE A 97 -21.21 -2.75 -4.98
N ARG A 98 -21.42 -2.10 -3.83
CA ARG A 98 -22.57 -2.33 -2.96
C ARG A 98 -23.88 -2.05 -3.68
N ASN A 99 -23.97 -0.95 -4.42
CA ASN A 99 -25.17 -0.60 -5.18
C ASN A 99 -25.48 -1.69 -6.22
N ALA A 100 -24.48 -2.14 -6.97
CA ALA A 100 -24.64 -3.25 -7.91
C ALA A 100 -25.09 -4.55 -7.20
N ALA A 101 -24.49 -4.89 -6.06
CA ALA A 101 -24.88 -6.08 -5.29
C ALA A 101 -26.33 -6.01 -4.77
N VAL A 102 -26.81 -4.81 -4.38
CA VAL A 102 -28.22 -4.58 -4.01
C VAL A 102 -29.13 -4.77 -5.21
N GLU A 103 -28.78 -4.20 -6.37
CA GLU A 103 -29.56 -4.33 -7.62
C GLU A 103 -29.67 -5.79 -8.07
N GLU A 104 -28.63 -6.59 -7.86
CA GLU A 104 -28.60 -8.03 -8.17
C GLU A 104 -29.19 -8.92 -7.07
N GLY A 105 -29.59 -8.37 -5.92
CA GLY A 105 -30.12 -9.14 -4.79
C GLY A 105 -29.09 -10.03 -4.08
N ARG A 106 -27.79 -9.70 -4.17
CA ARG A 106 -26.66 -10.43 -3.57
C ARG A 106 -26.40 -9.98 -2.13
N THR A 107 -27.24 -10.43 -1.20
CA THR A 107 -27.19 -9.99 0.21
C THR A 107 -25.91 -10.40 0.94
N ASP A 108 -25.28 -11.51 0.53
CA ASP A 108 -23.97 -11.95 0.99
C ASP A 108 -22.86 -10.96 0.59
N ALA A 109 -22.83 -10.54 -0.68
CA ALA A 109 -21.89 -9.56 -1.17
C ALA A 109 -22.12 -8.17 -0.53
N VAL A 110 -23.38 -7.75 -0.36
CA VAL A 110 -23.69 -6.48 0.33
C VAL A 110 -23.10 -6.47 1.74
N LYS A 111 -23.23 -7.57 2.49
CA LYS A 111 -22.70 -7.66 3.85
C LYS A 111 -21.18 -7.55 3.88
N GLU A 112 -20.49 -8.32 3.04
CA GLU A 112 -19.02 -8.27 2.93
C GLU A 112 -18.54 -6.85 2.55
N ILE A 113 -19.21 -6.23 1.58
CA ILE A 113 -18.85 -4.88 1.11
C ILE A 113 -19.10 -3.83 2.22
N ASP A 114 -20.16 -3.97 3.02
CA ASP A 114 -20.43 -3.08 4.15
C ASP A 114 -19.33 -3.19 5.23
N GLU A 115 -18.83 -4.40 5.50
CA GLU A 115 -17.70 -4.63 6.41
C GLU A 115 -16.41 -3.98 5.85
N GLN A 116 -16.12 -4.17 4.55
CA GLN A 116 -14.96 -3.58 3.89
C GLN A 116 -15.00 -2.04 3.84
N ILE A 117 -16.18 -1.42 3.64
CA ILE A 117 -16.34 0.04 3.73
C ILE A 117 -15.94 0.54 5.13
N ALA A 118 -16.39 -0.15 6.18
CA ALA A 118 -16.10 0.23 7.55
C ALA A 118 -14.59 0.10 7.86
N GLU A 119 -13.99 -1.02 7.42
CA GLU A 119 -12.56 -1.31 7.63
C GLU A 119 -11.66 -0.34 6.85
N SER A 120 -11.90 -0.09 5.56
CA SER A 120 -11.10 0.87 4.78
C SER A 120 -11.18 2.29 5.36
N LYS A 121 -12.34 2.68 5.92
CA LYS A 121 -12.46 3.96 6.63
C LYS A 121 -11.59 4.01 7.89
N GLU A 122 -11.51 2.90 8.63
CA GLU A 122 -10.63 2.78 9.79
C GLU A 122 -9.15 2.84 9.36
N HIS A 123 -8.74 2.08 8.35
CA HIS A 123 -7.37 2.08 7.83
C HIS A 123 -6.94 3.48 7.38
N ALA A 124 -7.76 4.19 6.62
CA ALA A 124 -7.47 5.57 6.20
C ALA A 124 -7.22 6.49 7.41
N ALA A 125 -8.03 6.37 8.47
CA ALA A 125 -7.86 7.15 9.69
C ALA A 125 -6.57 6.78 10.44
N GLN A 126 -6.24 5.49 10.53
CA GLN A 126 -5.03 4.99 11.17
C GLN A 126 -3.77 5.46 10.43
N PHE A 127 -3.71 5.31 9.09
CA PHE A 127 -2.57 5.79 8.29
C PHE A 127 -2.38 7.30 8.42
N LYS A 128 -3.47 8.07 8.41
CA LYS A 128 -3.42 9.51 8.64
C LYS A 128 -2.83 9.86 10.01
N ALA A 129 -3.26 9.17 11.06
CA ALA A 129 -2.71 9.38 12.40
C ALA A 129 -1.20 9.07 12.48
N VAL A 130 -0.76 8.00 11.80
CA VAL A 130 0.68 7.65 11.70
C VAL A 130 1.46 8.75 10.96
N LEU A 131 0.94 9.24 9.84
CA LEU A 131 1.56 10.31 9.06
C LEU A 131 1.70 11.62 9.86
N GLU A 132 0.64 12.04 10.56
CA GLU A 132 0.65 13.23 11.41
C GLU A 132 1.66 13.11 12.56
N LYS A 133 1.76 11.92 13.17
CA LYS A 133 2.74 11.65 14.23
C LYS A 133 4.17 11.72 13.69
N ALA A 134 4.42 11.19 12.49
CA ALA A 134 5.72 11.27 11.84
C ALA A 134 6.09 12.74 11.52
N ALA A 135 5.16 13.52 10.96
CA ALA A 135 5.38 14.94 10.66
C ALA A 135 5.75 15.76 11.91
N LYS A 136 5.04 15.55 13.03
CA LYS A 136 5.37 16.20 14.31
C LYS A 136 6.77 15.83 14.83
N ARG A 137 7.18 14.57 14.69
CA ARG A 137 8.53 14.11 15.08
C ARG A 137 9.61 14.77 14.23
N PHE A 138 9.43 14.82 12.91
CA PHE A 138 10.40 15.48 12.03
C PHE A 138 10.49 16.98 12.29
N ALA A 139 9.36 17.67 12.52
CA ALA A 139 9.36 19.09 12.88
C ALA A 139 10.11 19.34 14.21
N ALA A 140 9.98 18.44 15.19
CA ALA A 140 10.72 18.54 16.45
C ALA A 140 12.23 18.34 16.24
N LEU A 141 12.63 17.35 15.44
CA LEU A 141 14.04 17.10 15.11
C LEU A 141 14.66 18.26 14.34
N ALA A 142 13.96 18.81 13.35
CA ALA A 142 14.46 19.96 12.57
C ALA A 142 14.80 21.17 13.46
N LYS A 143 13.96 21.46 14.47
CA LYS A 143 14.24 22.53 15.46
C LYS A 143 15.46 22.24 16.32
N VAL A 144 15.71 20.97 16.65
CA VAL A 144 16.90 20.56 17.42
C VAL A 144 18.16 20.73 16.57
N GLU A 145 18.13 20.29 15.31
CA GLU A 145 19.26 20.43 14.39
C GLU A 145 19.55 21.91 14.04
N GLU A 146 18.51 22.73 13.86
CA GLU A 146 18.67 24.18 13.70
C GLU A 146 19.38 24.80 14.91
N LYS A 147 19.00 24.39 16.13
CA LYS A 147 19.67 24.83 17.36
C LYS A 147 21.14 24.39 17.39
N HIS A 148 21.45 23.17 16.98
CA HIS A 148 22.84 22.69 16.89
C HIS A 148 23.65 23.50 15.86
N ALA A 149 23.10 23.70 14.66
CA ALA A 149 23.74 24.49 13.60
C ALA A 149 24.02 25.92 14.06
N ASN A 150 23.05 26.58 14.70
CA ASN A 150 23.22 27.92 15.25
C ASN A 150 24.28 27.96 16.37
N ALA A 151 24.34 26.92 17.21
CA ALA A 151 25.38 26.82 18.25
C ALA A 151 26.78 26.65 17.65
N TYR A 152 26.94 25.82 16.61
CA TYR A 152 28.22 25.66 15.91
C TYR A 152 28.64 26.96 15.21
N GLN A 153 27.70 27.66 14.55
CA GLN A 153 27.97 28.95 13.92
C GLN A 153 28.45 29.98 14.96
N ALA A 154 27.78 30.07 16.11
CA ALA A 154 28.17 30.99 17.18
C ALA A 154 29.57 30.69 17.76
N VAL A 155 30.01 29.42 17.76
CA VAL A 155 31.38 29.05 18.14
C VAL A 155 32.37 29.43 17.04
N LEU A 156 32.04 29.16 15.78
CA LEU A 156 32.86 29.53 14.62
C LEU A 156 33.11 31.04 14.56
N ASP A 157 32.07 31.84 14.75
CA ASP A 157 32.13 33.31 14.74
C ASP A 157 33.08 33.84 15.83
N LYS A 158 33.10 33.21 17.01
CA LYS A 158 34.00 33.58 18.12
C LYS A 158 35.46 33.25 17.86
N ILE A 159 35.74 32.16 17.13
CA ILE A 159 37.11 31.74 16.82
C ILE A 159 37.66 32.54 15.63
N SER A 160 36.79 33.05 14.76
CA SER A 160 37.16 33.77 13.54
C SER A 160 37.25 35.30 13.73
N ALA A 161 36.98 35.80 14.94
CA ALA A 161 37.07 37.21 15.34
C ALA A 161 38.39 37.49 16.07
#